data_AF-A0A4Q9M554-F1
#
_entry.id   AF-A0A4Q9M554-F1
#
_cell.length_a   1.000
_cell.length_b   1.000
_cell.length_c   1.000
_cell.angle_alpha   90.00
_cell.angle_beta   90.00
_cell.angle_gamma   90.00
#
_symmetry.space_group_name_H-M   'P 1'
#
loop_
_entity.id
_entity.type
_entity.pdbx_description
1 polymer ?
#
loop_
_entity_poly.entity_id
_entity_poly.type
_entity_poly.pdbx_seq_one_letter_code
_entity_poly.pdbx_strand_id
1 'polypeptide(L)'
;MPALPAKIGNGGLVVPQPMRDLIDIPGRLQIEQGGQALRTLYQRNSIGFQYKLLNDFAQKCFLGDFKGVRRMVEGGKAPPLDGTETPYEYGYAMLVVSGGQRMIGGPSGVKVDHKATLRYLLEHGAPPDVPDIVGYTALHHVCMAHSRPDLARILLEHGADPNSQDKFGSVPLMGAFQNNSVDAVEVLLEFGAKLEIEDADGCTPDQFYIKCGPTITAAVQKWKRKRSGESTAMDEKRCAACGSSAGTLKFCNACHAIRYCSKQCQRSHWSLHKTRCIPFSADSTVTLTPFYEDIGPVMSLADVARSAFGFPVEKQPARNARSVQIPYIRPGETKKIIIKVQVPFSLETGGPTKEELGDLMVYDKRRNFVCRIRRADGEDGYLKLSRSVRAYGVAGAKAYFPAELKSKDELIVKYKEVLGEQPF
;
A
#
# COMPACT_ATOMS: atom_id res chain seq x y z
N MET A 1 -2.46 18.68 -33.80
CA MET A 1 -1.41 19.71 -33.78
C MET A 1 -0.32 19.31 -34.76
N PRO A 2 0.22 20.23 -35.57
CA PRO A 2 1.33 19.90 -36.48
C PRO A 2 2.53 19.44 -35.63
N ALA A 3 3.24 18.42 -36.10
CA ALA A 3 4.41 17.89 -35.42
C ALA A 3 5.49 18.98 -35.37
N LEU A 4 5.90 19.38 -34.16
CA LEU A 4 7.09 20.21 -33.98
C LEU A 4 8.30 19.46 -34.54
N PRO A 5 9.26 20.15 -35.17
CA PRO A 5 10.47 19.50 -35.69
C PRO A 5 11.21 18.78 -34.57
N ALA A 6 11.67 17.55 -34.85
CA ALA A 6 12.40 16.73 -33.90
C ALA A 6 13.70 17.41 -33.47
N LYS A 7 13.78 17.85 -32.21
CA LYS A 7 14.96 18.50 -31.62
C LYS A 7 15.58 17.56 -30.57
N ILE A 8 16.80 17.09 -30.83
CA ILE A 8 17.55 16.26 -29.87
C ILE A 8 17.66 17.01 -28.52
N GLY A 9 17.46 16.28 -27.43
CA GLY A 9 17.45 16.79 -26.06
C GLY A 9 16.05 17.15 -25.55
N ASN A 10 15.02 17.21 -26.40
CA ASN A 10 13.67 17.54 -25.94
C ASN A 10 12.83 16.33 -25.53
N GLY A 11 13.25 15.11 -25.88
CA GLY A 11 12.50 13.88 -25.60
C GLY A 11 11.09 13.85 -26.21
N GLY A 12 10.79 14.65 -27.22
CA GLY A 12 9.45 14.82 -27.80
C GLY A 12 8.45 15.58 -26.92
N LEU A 13 8.90 16.09 -25.77
CA LEU A 13 8.05 16.79 -24.82
C LEU A 13 7.93 18.28 -25.13
N VAL A 14 6.80 18.85 -24.72
CA VAL A 14 6.48 20.27 -24.82
C VAL A 14 5.74 20.71 -23.57
N VAL A 15 5.98 21.95 -23.14
CA VAL A 15 5.21 22.60 -22.07
C VAL A 15 4.34 23.69 -22.72
N PRO A 16 3.07 23.40 -23.03
CA PRO A 16 2.15 24.38 -23.62
C PRO A 16 1.93 25.59 -22.70
N GLN A 17 1.56 26.75 -23.26
CA GLN A 17 1.35 27.96 -22.47
C GLN A 17 0.38 27.77 -21.28
N PRO A 18 -0.81 27.12 -21.45
CA PRO A 18 -1.71 26.88 -20.32
C PRO A 18 -1.10 26.03 -19.18
N MET A 19 -0.11 25.20 -19.50
CA MET A 19 0.61 24.41 -18.50
C MET A 19 1.65 25.27 -17.78
N ARG A 20 2.37 26.15 -18.50
CA ARG A 20 3.31 27.11 -17.92
C ARG A 20 2.61 28.07 -16.96
N ASP A 21 1.48 28.62 -17.40
CA ASP A 21 0.69 29.56 -16.60
C ASP A 21 0.31 28.98 -15.23
N LEU A 22 0.04 27.68 -15.15
CA LEU A 22 -0.26 26.98 -13.90
C LEU A 22 0.99 26.62 -13.07
N ILE A 23 2.10 26.29 -13.73
CA ILE A 23 3.39 26.01 -13.06
C ILE A 23 3.91 27.27 -12.37
N ASP A 24 3.78 28.42 -13.03
CA ASP A 24 4.31 29.71 -12.60
C ASP A 24 3.55 30.32 -11.41
N ILE A 25 2.37 29.78 -11.06
CA ILE A 25 1.63 30.18 -9.84
C ILE A 25 2.51 29.90 -8.61
N PRO A 26 2.86 30.90 -7.78
CA PRO A 26 3.75 30.68 -6.64
C PRO A 26 3.20 29.69 -5.61
N GLY A 27 4.11 28.97 -4.94
CA GLY A 27 3.75 28.02 -3.89
C GLY A 27 3.16 26.71 -4.41
N ARG A 28 2.41 26.01 -3.56
CA ARG A 28 1.71 24.77 -3.89
C ARG A 28 0.37 25.08 -4.54
N LEU A 29 -0.05 24.22 -5.46
CA LEU A 29 -1.23 24.40 -6.27
C LEU A 29 -2.38 23.50 -5.79
N GLN A 30 -3.40 24.11 -5.21
CA GLN A 30 -4.64 23.44 -4.79
C GLN A 30 -5.49 23.04 -5.99
N ILE A 31 -6.47 22.15 -5.78
CA ILE A 31 -7.43 21.77 -6.81
C ILE A 31 -8.18 23.01 -7.35
N GLU A 32 -8.66 23.88 -6.47
CA GLU A 32 -9.42 25.09 -6.83
C GLU A 32 -8.61 26.11 -7.64
N GLN A 33 -7.28 26.08 -7.48
CA GLN A 33 -6.35 26.95 -8.19
C GLN A 33 -5.92 26.38 -9.56
N GLY A 34 -6.45 25.22 -9.96
CA GLY A 34 -6.11 24.56 -11.21
C GLY A 34 -5.15 23.38 -11.06
N GLY A 35 -4.91 22.88 -9.85
CA GLY A 35 -4.04 21.72 -9.60
C GLY A 35 -4.44 20.49 -10.42
N GLN A 36 -5.75 20.20 -10.52
CA GLN A 36 -6.23 19.09 -11.34
C GLN A 36 -6.05 19.34 -12.85
N ALA A 37 -6.17 20.59 -13.30
CA ALA A 37 -5.89 20.95 -14.69
C ALA A 37 -4.40 20.76 -15.01
N LEU A 38 -3.49 21.16 -14.11
CA LEU A 38 -2.06 20.96 -14.27
C LEU A 38 -1.70 19.46 -14.33
N ARG A 39 -2.23 18.63 -13.42
CA ARG A 39 -2.03 17.16 -13.47
C ARG A 39 -2.48 16.58 -14.82
N THR A 40 -3.63 17.02 -15.31
CA THR A 40 -4.19 16.55 -16.59
C THR A 40 -3.32 16.98 -17.78
N LEU A 41 -2.87 18.25 -17.81
CA LEU A 41 -1.97 18.76 -18.83
C LEU A 41 -0.62 18.03 -18.79
N TYR A 42 -0.03 17.87 -17.61
CA TYR A 42 1.22 17.15 -17.39
C TYR A 42 1.13 15.73 -17.96
N GLN A 43 0.11 14.97 -17.55
CA GLN A 43 -0.10 13.58 -18.00
C GLN A 43 -0.31 13.50 -19.50
N ARG A 44 -1.20 14.33 -20.07
CA ARG A 44 -1.52 14.30 -21.50
C ARG A 44 -0.31 14.62 -22.37
N ASN A 45 0.50 15.61 -22.00
CA ASN A 45 1.67 16.00 -22.76
C ASN A 45 2.87 15.05 -22.53
N SER A 46 2.88 14.28 -21.43
CA SER A 46 3.88 13.24 -21.17
C SER A 46 3.79 12.03 -22.12
N ILE A 47 2.62 11.79 -22.72
CA ILE A 47 2.39 10.68 -23.67
C ILE A 47 3.31 10.79 -24.90
N GLY A 48 3.68 12.01 -25.29
CA GLY A 48 4.57 12.27 -26.42
C GLY A 48 6.04 11.93 -26.19
N PHE A 49 6.42 11.45 -25.00
CA PHE A 49 7.80 11.16 -24.67
C PHE A 49 8.43 10.11 -25.61
N GLN A 50 9.57 10.46 -26.20
CA GLN A 50 10.36 9.60 -27.07
C GLN A 50 11.81 9.62 -26.62
N TYR A 51 12.27 8.52 -26.01
CA TYR A 51 13.66 8.39 -25.55
C TYR A 51 14.70 8.50 -26.69
N LYS A 52 14.28 8.31 -27.94
CA LYS A 52 15.12 8.48 -29.14
C LYS A 52 15.47 9.94 -29.43
N LEU A 53 14.70 10.88 -28.87
CA LEU A 53 14.93 12.33 -28.97
C LEU A 53 15.69 12.88 -27.76
N LEU A 54 16.18 12.02 -26.87
CA LEU A 54 17.15 12.41 -25.85
C LEU A 54 18.55 12.57 -26.48
N ASN A 55 19.43 13.32 -25.84
CA ASN A 55 20.85 13.28 -26.11
C ASN A 55 21.43 11.90 -25.77
N ASP A 56 22.66 11.65 -26.22
CA ASP A 56 23.28 10.33 -26.08
C ASP A 56 23.39 9.87 -24.62
N PHE A 57 23.74 10.77 -23.69
CA PHE A 57 23.94 10.41 -22.29
C PHE A 57 22.61 10.05 -21.60
N ALA A 58 21.58 10.89 -21.73
CA ALA A 58 20.26 10.61 -21.19
C ALA A 58 19.60 9.39 -21.82
N GLN A 59 19.79 9.18 -23.12
CA GLN A 59 19.32 7.97 -23.78
C GLN A 59 19.94 6.72 -23.14
N LYS A 60 21.25 6.71 -22.89
CA LYS A 60 21.92 5.59 -22.21
C LYS A 60 21.42 5.41 -20.78
N CYS A 61 21.17 6.50 -20.05
CA CYS A 61 20.54 6.46 -18.72
C CYS A 61 19.15 5.80 -18.78
N PHE A 62 18.28 6.28 -19.67
CA PHE A 62 16.95 5.72 -19.88
C PHE A 62 16.98 4.24 -20.30
N LEU A 63 17.91 3.86 -21.18
CA LEU A 63 18.05 2.46 -21.60
C LEU A 63 18.61 1.56 -20.49
N GLY A 64 19.21 2.13 -19.45
CA GLY A 64 19.98 1.36 -18.45
C GLY A 64 21.25 0.78 -19.05
N ASP A 65 21.88 1.44 -20.03
CA ASP A 65 23.17 1.04 -20.59
C ASP A 65 24.31 1.41 -19.63
N PHE A 66 24.48 0.61 -18.58
CA PHE A 66 25.47 0.83 -17.54
C PHE A 66 26.88 1.00 -18.11
N LYS A 67 27.28 0.17 -19.09
CA LYS A 67 28.62 0.24 -19.68
C LYS A 67 28.83 1.54 -20.44
N GLY A 68 27.82 1.98 -21.19
CA GLY A 68 27.84 3.23 -21.94
C GLY A 68 27.89 4.45 -21.01
N VAL A 69 27.03 4.51 -20.00
CA VAL A 69 27.01 5.57 -18.99
C VAL A 69 28.37 5.67 -18.30
N ARG A 70 28.88 4.55 -17.77
CA ARG A 70 30.19 4.49 -17.10
C ARG A 70 31.31 5.05 -17.98
N ARG A 71 31.37 4.61 -19.24
CA ARG A 71 32.38 5.10 -20.21
C ARG A 71 32.30 6.61 -20.43
N MET A 72 31.10 7.19 -20.50
CA MET A 72 30.93 8.63 -20.70
C MET A 72 31.36 9.42 -19.47
N VAL A 73 31.03 8.95 -18.27
CA VAL A 73 31.44 9.57 -17.00
C VAL A 73 32.96 9.49 -16.82
N GLU A 74 33.55 8.30 -16.91
CA GLU A 74 35.00 8.09 -16.76
C GLU A 74 35.80 8.82 -17.85
N GLY A 75 35.25 8.90 -19.06
CA GLY A 75 35.88 9.59 -20.18
C GLY A 75 35.68 11.11 -20.21
N GLY A 76 35.01 11.70 -19.21
CA GLY A 76 34.73 13.15 -19.14
C GLY A 76 33.82 13.67 -20.26
N LYS A 77 33.03 12.80 -20.90
CA LYS A 77 32.10 13.13 -21.99
C LYS A 77 30.64 13.25 -21.52
N ALA A 78 30.36 12.83 -20.29
CA ALA A 78 29.05 13.03 -19.69
C ALA A 78 28.80 14.53 -19.45
N PRO A 79 27.56 15.02 -19.62
CA PRO A 79 27.14 16.30 -19.06
C PRO A 79 27.30 16.33 -17.53
N PRO A 80 27.23 17.50 -16.89
CA PRO A 80 27.12 17.60 -15.43
C PRO A 80 25.99 16.72 -14.91
N LEU A 81 26.28 15.85 -13.93
CA LEU A 81 25.32 14.83 -13.47
C LEU A 81 24.15 15.38 -12.65
N ASP A 82 24.26 16.64 -12.23
CA ASP A 82 23.20 17.46 -11.64
C ASP A 82 22.33 18.18 -12.68
N GLY A 83 22.66 18.04 -13.97
CA GLY A 83 21.89 18.57 -15.07
C GLY A 83 20.58 17.84 -15.33
N THR A 84 19.77 18.45 -16.19
CA THR A 84 18.46 17.94 -16.59
C THR A 84 18.32 17.86 -18.11
N GLU A 85 17.28 17.15 -18.55
CA GLU A 85 16.94 17.04 -19.94
C GLU A 85 15.45 17.20 -20.18
N THR A 86 15.07 17.49 -21.43
CA THR A 86 13.71 17.77 -21.88
C THR A 86 13.16 19.10 -21.34
N PRO A 87 12.11 19.65 -21.94
CA PRO A 87 11.40 20.80 -21.37
C PRO A 87 10.76 20.53 -20.00
N TYR A 88 10.73 19.28 -19.53
CA TYR A 88 10.24 18.90 -18.22
C TYR A 88 11.34 18.86 -17.16
N GLU A 89 12.60 19.08 -17.54
CA GLU A 89 13.74 19.09 -16.61
C GLU A 89 13.94 17.73 -15.90
N TYR A 90 13.82 16.64 -16.64
CA TYR A 90 14.11 15.30 -16.14
C TYR A 90 15.60 15.13 -15.81
N GLY A 91 15.91 14.92 -14.52
CA GLY A 91 17.24 14.52 -14.08
C GLY A 91 17.60 13.08 -14.49
N TYR A 92 18.90 12.76 -14.50
CA TYR A 92 19.37 11.45 -15.00
C TYR A 92 18.89 10.26 -14.14
N ALA A 93 18.78 10.41 -12.81
CA ALA A 93 18.22 9.37 -11.95
C ALA A 93 16.74 9.06 -12.31
N MET A 94 15.95 10.10 -12.55
CA MET A 94 14.55 9.98 -13.00
C MET A 94 14.47 9.29 -14.36
N LEU A 95 15.37 9.61 -15.30
CA LEU A 95 15.41 8.96 -16.61
C LEU A 95 15.72 7.46 -16.49
N VAL A 96 16.64 7.06 -15.62
CA VAL A 96 16.89 5.63 -15.33
C VAL A 96 15.63 4.96 -14.76
N VAL A 97 14.95 5.61 -13.81
CA VAL A 97 13.67 5.12 -13.25
C VAL A 97 12.61 4.94 -14.33
N SER A 98 12.39 5.97 -15.15
CA SER A 98 11.43 5.94 -16.26
C SER A 98 11.74 4.84 -17.25
N GLY A 99 13.02 4.65 -17.54
CA GLY A 99 13.54 3.53 -18.33
C GLY A 99 13.18 2.18 -17.75
N GLY A 100 13.46 1.97 -16.46
CA GLY A 100 13.16 0.74 -15.75
C GLY A 100 11.66 0.42 -15.65
N GLN A 101 10.79 1.43 -15.69
CA GLN A 101 9.34 1.24 -15.68
C GLN A 101 8.77 0.92 -17.07
N ARG A 102 9.38 1.44 -18.14
CA ARG A 102 8.81 1.40 -19.50
C ARG A 102 9.45 0.34 -20.42
N MET A 103 10.68 -0.08 -20.14
CA MET A 103 11.42 -0.99 -21.01
C MET A 103 11.18 -2.46 -20.62
N ILE A 104 10.65 -3.25 -21.56
CA ILE A 104 10.61 -4.72 -21.47
C ILE A 104 11.62 -5.25 -22.49
N GLY A 105 12.86 -5.50 -22.05
CA GLY A 105 13.98 -5.83 -22.95
C GLY A 105 14.58 -4.58 -23.64
N GLY A 106 15.89 -4.58 -23.87
CA GLY A 106 16.60 -3.49 -24.53
C GLY A 106 16.73 -3.65 -26.04
N PRO A 107 17.25 -2.63 -26.75
CA PRO A 107 17.69 -2.79 -28.14
C PRO A 107 18.66 -3.98 -28.27
N SER A 108 18.58 -4.74 -29.36
CA SER A 108 19.47 -5.87 -29.62
C SER A 108 20.94 -5.49 -29.42
N GLY A 109 21.66 -6.24 -28.59
CA GLY A 109 23.07 -6.03 -28.29
C GLY A 109 23.38 -5.12 -27.09
N VAL A 110 22.38 -4.44 -26.50
CA VAL A 110 22.55 -3.66 -25.27
C VAL A 110 22.07 -4.46 -24.06
N LYS A 111 22.98 -4.78 -23.15
CA LYS A 111 22.62 -5.38 -21.85
C LYS A 111 22.08 -4.27 -20.94
N VAL A 112 20.77 -4.30 -20.70
CA VAL A 112 20.09 -3.33 -19.83
C VAL A 112 20.29 -3.70 -18.35
N ASP A 113 20.68 -2.72 -17.55
CA ASP A 113 20.82 -2.82 -16.09
C ASP A 113 20.55 -1.46 -15.44
N HIS A 114 19.27 -1.13 -15.25
CA HIS A 114 18.84 0.11 -14.60
C HIS A 114 19.31 0.20 -13.14
N LYS A 115 19.47 -0.94 -12.43
CA LYS A 115 19.94 -0.93 -11.05
C LYS A 115 21.41 -0.52 -10.98
N ALA A 116 22.26 -1.14 -11.79
CA ALA A 116 23.69 -0.79 -11.84
C ALA A 116 23.89 0.64 -12.35
N THR A 117 23.12 1.04 -13.37
CA THR A 117 23.16 2.42 -13.91
C THR A 117 22.78 3.44 -12.85
N LEU A 118 21.68 3.22 -12.12
CA LEU A 118 21.23 4.14 -11.07
C LEU A 118 22.23 4.26 -9.92
N ARG A 119 22.70 3.13 -9.37
CA ARG A 119 23.72 3.15 -8.31
C ARG A 119 24.96 3.91 -8.75
N TYR A 120 25.46 3.62 -9.94
CA TYR A 120 26.66 4.25 -10.46
C TYR A 120 26.51 5.78 -10.57
N LEU A 121 25.39 6.27 -11.12
CA LEU A 121 25.16 7.71 -11.21
C LEU A 121 25.16 8.37 -9.82
N LEU A 122 24.45 7.78 -8.86
CA LEU A 122 24.34 8.32 -7.50
C LEU A 122 25.70 8.29 -6.76
N GLU A 123 26.45 7.19 -6.87
CA GLU A 123 27.81 7.04 -6.32
C GLU A 123 28.82 8.05 -6.92
N HIS A 124 28.54 8.57 -8.12
CA HIS A 124 29.39 9.54 -8.81
C HIS A 124 28.83 10.97 -8.75
N GLY A 125 27.91 11.24 -7.81
CA GLY A 125 27.46 12.60 -7.49
C GLY A 125 26.24 13.08 -8.28
N ALA A 126 25.52 12.21 -9.00
CA ALA A 126 24.20 12.58 -9.49
C ALA A 126 23.24 12.77 -8.30
N PRO A 127 22.53 13.91 -8.19
CA PRO A 127 21.58 14.12 -7.11
C PRO A 127 20.35 13.20 -7.24
N PRO A 128 19.88 12.57 -6.16
CA PRO A 128 18.71 11.69 -6.21
C PRO A 128 17.38 12.45 -6.36
N ASP A 129 17.33 13.71 -5.91
CA ASP A 129 16.11 14.50 -5.76
C ASP A 129 16.00 15.67 -6.73
N VAL A 130 16.56 15.54 -7.94
CA VAL A 130 16.33 16.52 -9.00
C VAL A 130 14.83 16.58 -9.32
N PRO A 131 14.14 17.70 -9.06
CA PRO A 131 12.72 17.83 -9.37
C PRO A 131 12.52 18.13 -10.85
N ASP A 132 11.43 17.62 -11.42
CA ASP A 132 10.93 18.10 -12.71
C ASP A 132 10.13 19.40 -12.57
N ILE A 133 9.60 19.93 -13.67
CA ILE A 133 8.83 21.19 -13.72
C ILE A 133 7.57 21.23 -12.84
N VAL A 134 7.13 20.12 -12.26
CA VAL A 134 6.03 20.08 -11.27
C VAL A 134 6.49 19.53 -9.92
N GLY A 135 7.80 19.48 -9.68
CA GLY A 135 8.36 19.07 -8.39
C GLY A 135 8.44 17.56 -8.18
N TYR A 136 8.16 16.72 -9.19
CA TYR A 136 8.35 15.29 -9.01
C TYR A 136 9.83 14.92 -9.07
N THR A 137 10.30 14.28 -8.02
CA THR A 137 11.64 13.67 -7.95
C THR A 137 11.64 12.27 -8.57
N ALA A 138 12.82 11.66 -8.74
CA ALA A 138 12.92 10.25 -9.16
C ALA A 138 12.13 9.31 -8.24
N LEU A 139 12.05 9.64 -6.95
CA LEU A 139 11.29 8.85 -5.95
C LEU A 139 9.77 9.01 -6.10
N HIS A 140 9.28 10.16 -6.55
CA HIS A 140 7.88 10.28 -6.95
C HIS A 140 7.58 9.37 -8.14
N HIS A 141 8.35 9.50 -9.22
CA HIS A 141 8.16 8.74 -10.47
C HIS A 141 8.21 7.22 -10.24
N VAL A 142 9.16 6.72 -9.44
CA VAL A 142 9.33 5.27 -9.18
C VAL A 142 8.14 4.64 -8.43
N CYS A 143 7.36 5.46 -7.72
CA CYS A 143 6.17 5.05 -6.99
C CYS A 143 4.86 5.19 -7.80
N MET A 144 4.92 5.78 -8.99
CA MET A 144 3.77 5.87 -9.91
C MET A 144 3.55 4.54 -10.68
N ALA A 145 3.04 4.62 -11.92
CA ALA A 145 2.74 3.46 -12.74
C ALA A 145 3.94 2.50 -12.88
N HIS A 146 3.66 1.19 -12.84
CA HIS A 146 4.69 0.13 -12.89
C HIS A 146 5.79 0.30 -11.85
N SER A 147 5.40 0.59 -10.60
CA SER A 147 6.33 0.89 -9.51
C SER A 147 7.51 -0.08 -9.43
N ARG A 148 8.70 0.43 -9.14
CA ARG A 148 9.95 -0.34 -9.03
C ARG A 148 10.54 -0.22 -7.62
N PRO A 149 10.05 -0.99 -6.63
CA PRO A 149 10.53 -0.93 -5.24
C PRO A 149 12.04 -1.15 -5.10
N ASP A 150 12.63 -1.90 -6.02
CA ASP A 150 14.07 -2.12 -6.12
C ASP A 150 14.85 -0.84 -6.44
N LEU A 151 14.33 0.00 -7.34
CA LEU A 151 14.92 1.30 -7.67
C LEU A 151 14.61 2.35 -6.59
N ALA A 152 13.41 2.32 -5.99
CA ALA A 152 13.04 3.18 -4.87
C ALA A 152 14.02 3.00 -3.70
N ARG A 153 14.34 1.75 -3.35
CA ARG A 153 15.33 1.43 -2.33
C ARG A 153 16.70 2.01 -2.64
N ILE A 154 17.16 1.91 -3.90
CA ILE A 154 18.46 2.46 -4.31
C ILE A 154 18.49 3.99 -4.12
N LEU A 155 17.44 4.70 -4.54
CA LEU A 155 17.33 6.15 -4.35
C LEU A 155 17.43 6.52 -2.87
N LEU A 156 16.66 5.84 -2.02
CA LEU A 156 16.63 6.08 -0.58
C LEU A 156 17.95 5.72 0.13
N GLU A 157 18.61 4.63 -0.29
CA GLU A 157 19.95 4.26 0.19
C GLU A 157 21.00 5.35 -0.10
N HIS A 158 20.77 6.18 -1.13
CA HIS A 158 21.66 7.28 -1.54
C HIS A 158 21.09 8.67 -1.16
N GLY A 159 20.19 8.71 -0.18
CA GLY A 159 19.76 9.98 0.43
C GLY A 159 18.61 10.70 -0.27
N ALA A 160 17.86 10.04 -1.17
CA ALA A 160 16.59 10.59 -1.63
C ALA A 160 15.65 10.87 -0.45
N ASP A 161 15.00 12.04 -0.43
CA ASP A 161 14.05 12.39 0.62
C ASP A 161 12.69 11.68 0.40
N PRO A 162 12.29 10.72 1.26
CA PRO A 162 10.98 10.08 1.17
C PRO A 162 9.80 11.03 1.38
N ASN A 163 10.06 12.25 1.85
CA ASN A 163 9.08 13.26 2.22
C ASN A 163 9.11 14.50 1.30
N SER A 164 9.88 14.46 0.21
CA SER A 164 9.89 15.54 -0.79
C SER A 164 8.46 15.83 -1.26
N GLN A 165 8.08 17.11 -1.34
CA GLN A 165 6.74 17.51 -1.76
C GLN A 165 6.76 18.14 -3.14
N ASP A 166 5.91 17.63 -4.03
CA ASP A 166 5.72 18.18 -5.37
C ASP A 166 4.95 19.51 -5.37
N LYS A 167 4.64 20.03 -6.57
CA LYS A 167 3.85 21.25 -6.77
C LYS A 167 2.45 21.20 -6.12
N PHE A 168 1.92 20.01 -5.87
CA PHE A 168 0.63 19.80 -5.23
C PHE A 168 0.77 19.48 -3.73
N GLY A 169 1.97 19.52 -3.17
CA GLY A 169 2.24 19.09 -1.82
C GLY A 169 2.19 17.57 -1.62
N SER A 170 2.00 16.77 -2.66
CA SER A 170 1.96 15.32 -2.54
C SER A 170 3.37 14.78 -2.31
N VAL A 171 3.46 13.72 -1.51
CA VAL A 171 4.70 12.97 -1.22
C VAL A 171 4.75 11.67 -2.04
N PRO A 172 5.93 11.06 -2.25
CA PRO A 172 6.07 9.81 -3.01
C PRO A 172 5.17 8.66 -2.53
N LEU A 173 4.92 8.58 -1.21
CA LEU A 173 4.07 7.57 -0.60
C LEU A 173 2.63 7.56 -1.14
N MET A 174 2.10 8.73 -1.53
CA MET A 174 0.78 8.82 -2.15
C MET A 174 0.71 8.08 -3.48
N GLY A 175 1.75 8.18 -4.31
CA GLY A 175 1.85 7.42 -5.56
C GLY A 175 1.81 5.90 -5.31
N ALA A 176 2.52 5.43 -4.28
CA ALA A 176 2.55 4.02 -3.91
C ALA A 176 1.17 3.52 -3.43
N PHE A 177 0.43 4.34 -2.68
CA PHE A 177 -0.95 4.06 -2.26
C PHE A 177 -1.92 3.96 -3.45
N GLN A 178 -1.88 4.94 -4.35
CA GLN A 178 -2.72 4.98 -5.54
C GLN A 178 -2.49 3.77 -6.44
N ASN A 179 -1.23 3.34 -6.61
CA ASN A 179 -0.87 2.18 -7.43
C ASN A 179 -0.99 0.83 -6.70
N ASN A 180 -1.43 0.81 -5.43
CA ASN A 180 -1.49 -0.41 -4.60
C ASN A 180 -0.15 -1.16 -4.52
N SER A 181 0.95 -0.40 -4.55
CA SER A 181 2.32 -0.92 -4.57
C SER A 181 2.81 -1.19 -3.15
N VAL A 182 2.37 -2.29 -2.55
CA VAL A 182 2.69 -2.65 -1.15
C VAL A 182 4.20 -2.65 -0.91
N ASP A 183 4.99 -3.24 -1.80
CA ASP A 183 6.45 -3.29 -1.64
C ASP A 183 7.10 -1.89 -1.65
N ALA A 184 6.56 -0.95 -2.44
CA ALA A 184 7.03 0.44 -2.43
C ALA A 184 6.62 1.16 -1.14
N VAL A 185 5.41 0.91 -0.63
CA VAL A 185 4.96 1.41 0.68
C VAL A 185 5.88 0.91 1.80
N GLU A 186 6.22 -0.38 1.79
CA GLU A 186 7.11 -1.00 2.77
C GLU A 186 8.49 -0.33 2.76
N VAL A 187 9.08 -0.14 1.57
CA VAL A 187 10.38 0.51 1.40
C VAL A 187 10.32 1.98 1.86
N LEU A 188 9.32 2.75 1.42
CA LEU A 188 9.21 4.17 1.82
C LEU A 188 9.04 4.32 3.35
N LEU A 189 8.19 3.50 3.98
CA LEU A 189 7.99 3.56 5.43
C LEU A 189 9.22 3.07 6.21
N GLU A 190 10.00 2.13 5.65
CA GLU A 190 11.30 1.72 6.19
C GLU A 190 12.29 2.87 6.27
N PHE A 191 12.33 3.71 5.23
CA PHE A 191 13.21 4.87 5.16
C PHE A 191 12.62 6.16 5.76
N GLY A 192 11.52 6.06 6.51
CA GLY A 192 11.01 7.20 7.28
C GLY A 192 10.03 8.11 6.54
N ALA A 193 9.35 7.62 5.51
CA ALA A 193 8.20 8.33 4.94
C ALA A 193 7.15 8.62 6.03
N LYS A 194 6.69 9.86 6.09
CA LYS A 194 5.73 10.39 7.05
C LYS A 194 4.30 10.23 6.53
N LEU A 195 3.37 10.04 7.46
CA LEU A 195 1.94 9.89 7.13
C LEU A 195 1.16 11.18 7.36
N GLU A 196 1.75 12.12 8.09
CA GLU A 196 1.17 13.37 8.57
C GLU A 196 1.44 14.58 7.68
N ILE A 197 2.15 14.40 6.56
CA ILE A 197 2.44 15.50 5.64
C ILE A 197 1.19 15.84 4.84
N GLU A 198 0.74 17.08 4.99
CA GLU A 198 -0.39 17.64 4.25
C GLU A 198 0.03 18.06 2.83
N ASP A 199 -0.79 17.66 1.86
CA ASP A 199 -0.76 18.21 0.51
C ASP A 199 -1.38 19.61 0.45
N ALA A 200 -1.47 20.21 -0.74
CA ALA A 200 -2.02 21.56 -0.91
C ALA A 200 -3.48 21.67 -0.46
N ASP A 201 -4.24 20.57 -0.54
CA ASP A 201 -5.66 20.49 -0.21
C ASP A 201 -5.89 19.98 1.24
N GLY A 202 -4.83 19.88 2.06
CA GLY A 202 -4.89 19.43 3.45
C GLY A 202 -5.09 17.93 3.61
N CYS A 203 -4.95 17.15 2.55
CA CYS A 203 -5.05 15.69 2.61
C CYS A 203 -3.71 15.10 3.05
N THR A 204 -3.77 14.11 3.94
CA THR A 204 -2.59 13.38 4.43
C THR A 204 -2.59 11.93 3.96
N PRO A 205 -1.42 11.30 3.78
CA PRO A 205 -1.34 9.85 3.58
C PRO A 205 -2.10 9.06 4.66
N ASP A 206 -2.11 9.55 5.92
CA ASP A 206 -2.82 8.91 7.02
C ASP A 206 -4.34 8.83 6.84
N GLN A 207 -4.95 9.86 6.26
CA GLN A 207 -6.38 9.87 5.97
C GLN A 207 -6.74 9.04 4.73
N PHE A 208 -5.78 8.85 3.81
CA PHE A 208 -6.03 8.24 2.51
C PHE A 208 -5.85 6.72 2.48
N TYR A 209 -4.85 6.16 3.18
CA TYR A 209 -4.40 4.78 2.98
C TYR A 209 -5.48 3.70 3.20
N ILE A 210 -6.48 3.97 4.06
CA ILE A 210 -7.60 3.04 4.33
C ILE A 210 -8.46 2.83 3.08
N LYS A 211 -8.59 3.87 2.24
CA LYS A 211 -9.33 3.85 0.97
C LYS A 211 -8.60 3.03 -0.11
N CYS A 212 -7.31 2.73 0.08
CA CYS A 212 -6.47 2.06 -0.90
C CYS A 212 -6.56 0.53 -0.87
N GLY A 213 -7.16 -0.05 0.18
CA GLY A 213 -7.39 -1.49 0.29
C GLY A 213 -6.76 -2.15 1.51
N PRO A 214 -7.10 -3.42 1.78
CA PRO A 214 -6.67 -4.13 2.98
C PRO A 214 -5.16 -4.39 3.03
N THR A 215 -4.51 -4.55 1.88
CA THR A 215 -3.06 -4.75 1.75
C THR A 215 -2.28 -3.51 2.21
N ILE A 216 -2.63 -2.34 1.68
CA ILE A 216 -2.04 -1.06 2.06
C ILE A 216 -2.38 -0.74 3.53
N THR A 217 -3.63 -0.97 3.94
CA THR A 217 -4.04 -0.84 5.35
C THR A 217 -3.13 -1.63 6.28
N ALA A 218 -2.90 -2.91 5.97
CA ALA A 218 -2.07 -3.77 6.80
C ALA A 218 -0.60 -3.33 6.84
N ALA A 219 -0.04 -2.92 5.70
CA ALA A 219 1.34 -2.43 5.64
C ALA A 219 1.52 -1.17 6.51
N VAL A 220 0.65 -0.16 6.35
CA VAL A 220 0.72 1.10 7.11
C VAL A 220 0.54 0.86 8.60
N GLN A 221 -0.46 0.07 9.00
CA GLN A 221 -0.74 -0.22 10.41
C GLN A 221 0.40 -1.00 11.09
N LYS A 222 1.00 -1.96 10.38
CA LYS A 222 2.21 -2.66 10.83
C LYS A 222 3.34 -1.67 11.11
N TRP A 223 3.56 -0.69 10.24
CA TRP A 223 4.61 0.32 10.44
C TRP A 223 4.28 1.33 11.54
N LYS A 224 3.01 1.71 11.70
CA LYS A 224 2.58 2.53 12.86
C LYS A 224 2.95 1.85 14.17
N ARG A 225 2.59 0.57 14.33
CA ARG A 225 2.94 -0.22 15.52
C ARG A 225 4.46 -0.36 15.70
N LYS A 226 5.17 -0.70 14.62
CA LYS A 226 6.64 -0.82 14.65
C LYS A 226 7.31 0.48 15.12
N ARG A 227 6.81 1.65 14.71
CA ARG A 227 7.33 2.97 15.11
C ARG A 227 6.95 3.36 16.54
N SER A 228 5.77 2.95 17.04
CA SER A 228 5.37 3.17 18.44
C SER A 228 5.98 2.17 19.43
N GLY A 229 6.64 1.12 18.93
CA GLY A 229 7.12 0.00 19.75
C GLY A 229 6.01 -0.97 20.18
N GLU A 230 4.79 -0.77 19.69
CA GLU A 230 3.69 -1.71 19.87
C GLU A 230 3.89 -2.96 19.01
N SER A 231 3.32 -4.08 19.49
CA SER A 231 3.28 -5.32 18.74
C SER A 231 1.96 -6.01 19.01
N THR A 232 1.32 -6.54 17.97
CA THR A 232 0.11 -7.35 18.08
C THR A 232 0.37 -8.76 17.58
N ALA A 233 -0.43 -9.71 18.06
CA ALA A 233 -0.37 -11.06 17.55
C ALA A 233 -0.69 -11.05 16.04
N MET A 234 0.10 -11.79 15.27
CA MET A 234 0.02 -11.87 13.80
C MET A 234 0.44 -10.64 12.99
N ASP A 235 1.22 -9.70 13.57
CA ASP A 235 1.89 -8.65 12.79
C ASP A 235 2.78 -9.20 11.67
N GLU A 236 3.40 -10.36 11.92
CA GLU A 236 4.24 -11.02 10.94
C GLU A 236 3.94 -12.51 10.84
N LYS A 237 4.07 -13.05 9.63
CA LYS A 237 3.90 -14.49 9.35
C LYS A 237 5.18 -15.26 9.67
N ARG A 238 5.62 -15.21 10.92
CA ARG A 238 6.84 -15.86 11.41
C ARG A 238 6.61 -16.64 12.70
N CYS A 239 7.53 -17.54 13.01
CA CYS A 239 7.55 -18.26 14.28
C CYS A 239 7.88 -17.30 15.43
N ALA A 240 7.08 -17.32 16.49
CA ALA A 240 7.29 -16.47 17.67
C ALA A 240 8.54 -16.83 18.49
N ALA A 241 9.14 -18.00 18.26
CA ALA A 241 10.35 -18.43 18.99
C ALA A 241 11.64 -18.13 18.21
N CYS A 242 11.72 -18.56 16.95
CA CYS A 242 12.94 -18.47 16.15
C CYS A 242 12.90 -17.41 15.03
N GLY A 243 11.78 -16.71 14.86
CA GLY A 243 11.63 -15.71 13.80
C GLY A 243 11.51 -16.27 12.38
N SER A 244 11.58 -17.60 12.19
CA SER A 244 11.49 -18.21 10.86
C SER A 244 10.11 -18.05 10.24
N SER A 245 10.08 -17.56 9.00
CA SER A 245 8.88 -17.53 8.13
C SER A 245 8.77 -18.78 7.25
N ALA A 246 9.71 -19.73 7.37
CA ALA A 246 9.76 -20.93 6.54
C ALA A 246 8.81 -22.03 7.06
N GLY A 247 8.16 -22.72 6.12
CA GLY A 247 7.30 -23.86 6.40
C GLY A 247 5.93 -23.51 6.99
N THR A 248 5.20 -24.56 7.41
CA THR A 248 3.85 -24.43 7.96
C THR A 248 3.90 -24.03 9.42
N LEU A 249 3.41 -22.82 9.72
CA LEU A 249 3.27 -22.32 11.08
C LEU A 249 1.95 -22.82 11.69
N LYS A 250 2.02 -23.43 12.88
CA LYS A 250 0.86 -23.89 13.66
C LYS A 250 0.56 -22.92 14.79
N PHE A 251 -0.73 -22.68 15.03
CA PHE A 251 -1.15 -21.85 16.15
C PHE A 251 -0.95 -22.54 17.49
N CYS A 252 -0.68 -21.75 18.53
CA CYS A 252 -0.84 -22.17 19.92
C CYS A 252 -2.28 -22.63 20.14
N ASN A 253 -2.47 -23.85 20.65
CA ASN A 253 -3.79 -24.46 20.83
C ASN A 253 -4.63 -23.78 21.93
N ALA A 254 -4.03 -22.96 22.79
CA ALA A 254 -4.73 -22.24 23.84
C ALA A 254 -5.26 -20.89 23.35
N CYS A 255 -4.40 -20.05 22.76
CA CYS A 255 -4.78 -18.68 22.38
C CYS A 255 -5.25 -18.51 20.94
N HIS A 256 -4.83 -19.38 20.02
CA HIS A 256 -5.05 -19.26 18.57
C HIS A 256 -4.49 -17.98 17.91
N ALA A 257 -3.60 -17.25 18.60
CA ALA A 257 -3.05 -15.98 18.12
C ALA A 257 -1.55 -16.05 17.78
N ILE A 258 -0.79 -16.83 18.56
CA ILE A 258 0.65 -17.00 18.38
C ILE A 258 0.96 -18.25 17.55
N ARG A 259 1.99 -18.19 16.70
CA ARG A 259 2.36 -19.23 15.75
C ARG A 259 3.77 -19.78 15.97
N TYR A 260 3.94 -21.08 15.73
CA TYR A 260 5.21 -21.80 15.85
C TYR A 260 5.47 -22.69 14.64
N CYS A 261 6.73 -22.77 14.20
CA CYS A 261 7.13 -23.71 13.15
C CYS A 261 7.24 -25.15 13.66
N SER A 262 7.41 -25.36 14.97
CA SER A 262 7.53 -26.68 15.58
C SER A 262 7.06 -26.70 17.04
N LYS A 263 6.74 -27.91 17.55
CA LYS A 263 6.46 -28.12 18.98
C LYS A 263 7.64 -27.75 19.87
N GLN A 264 8.87 -27.91 19.37
CA GLN A 264 10.09 -27.55 20.10
C GLN A 264 10.19 -26.03 20.28
N CYS A 265 9.95 -25.26 19.23
CA CYS A 265 9.88 -23.80 19.30
C CYS A 265 8.79 -23.32 20.26
N GLN A 266 7.64 -23.98 20.28
CA GLN A 266 6.60 -23.66 21.26
C GLN A 266 7.06 -23.94 22.69
N ARG A 267 7.70 -25.09 22.93
CA ARG A 267 8.21 -25.47 24.26
C ARG A 267 9.29 -24.50 24.75
N SER A 268 10.24 -24.13 23.89
CA SER A 268 11.32 -23.21 24.26
C SER A 268 10.81 -21.80 24.58
N HIS A 269 9.77 -21.34 23.88
CA HIS A 269 9.16 -20.03 24.11
C HIS A 269 8.08 -20.04 25.20
N TRP A 270 7.64 -21.21 25.70
CA TRP A 270 6.46 -21.32 26.55
C TRP A 270 6.56 -20.53 27.86
N SER A 271 7.75 -20.46 28.47
CA SER A 271 7.97 -19.71 29.72
C SER A 271 7.61 -18.23 29.59
N LEU A 272 7.93 -17.61 28.45
CA LEU A 272 7.60 -16.23 28.12
C LEU A 272 6.16 -16.11 27.60
N HIS A 273 5.73 -17.05 26.75
CA HIS A 273 4.41 -16.98 26.14
C HIS A 273 3.28 -17.15 27.15
N LYS A 274 3.41 -18.06 28.12
CA LYS A 274 2.33 -18.43 29.05
C LYS A 274 1.79 -17.24 29.87
N THR A 275 2.64 -16.24 30.15
CA THR A 275 2.25 -15.04 30.92
C THR A 275 1.41 -14.07 30.12
N ARG A 276 1.45 -14.15 28.78
CA ARG A 276 0.69 -13.31 27.84
C ARG A 276 -0.34 -14.11 27.04
N CYS A 277 -0.44 -15.41 27.28
CA CYS A 277 -1.34 -16.30 26.56
C CYS A 277 -2.76 -16.12 27.08
N ILE A 278 -3.62 -15.51 26.27
CA ILE A 278 -5.05 -15.42 26.58
C ILE A 278 -5.70 -16.72 26.07
N PRO A 279 -6.30 -17.60 26.88
CA PRO A 279 -6.99 -18.79 26.38
C PRO A 279 -8.43 -18.47 25.92
N PHE A 280 -9.10 -19.37 25.21
CA PHE A 280 -10.56 -19.31 25.03
C PHE A 280 -11.24 -19.64 26.38
N SER A 281 -11.91 -18.64 26.97
CA SER A 281 -12.54 -18.71 28.29
C SER A 281 -13.68 -17.70 28.39
N ALA A 282 -14.61 -17.90 29.33
CA ALA A 282 -15.76 -17.02 29.57
C ALA A 282 -15.36 -15.54 29.72
N ASP A 283 -14.19 -15.25 30.30
CA ASP A 283 -13.71 -13.88 30.51
C ASP A 283 -13.15 -13.21 29.24
N SER A 284 -12.84 -13.99 28.20
CA SER A 284 -12.12 -13.52 27.02
C SER A 284 -12.93 -13.61 25.73
N THR A 285 -14.06 -14.34 25.77
CA THR A 285 -14.89 -14.64 24.61
C THR A 285 -16.32 -14.15 24.78
N VAL A 286 -16.98 -13.93 23.65
CA VAL A 286 -18.44 -13.80 23.55
C VAL A 286 -18.97 -14.92 22.66
N THR A 287 -20.13 -15.46 23.01
CA THR A 287 -20.88 -16.36 22.14
C THR A 287 -21.92 -15.55 21.39
N LEU A 288 -21.96 -15.71 20.07
CA LEU A 288 -22.80 -14.95 19.16
C LEU A 288 -23.59 -15.92 18.28
N THR A 289 -24.79 -15.52 17.91
CA THR A 289 -25.66 -16.24 16.98
C THR A 289 -25.47 -15.67 15.57
N PRO A 290 -24.86 -16.42 14.63
CA PRO A 290 -24.77 -16.01 13.23
C PRO A 290 -26.16 -15.88 12.59
N PHE A 291 -26.40 -14.76 11.93
CA PHE A 291 -27.59 -14.51 11.11
C PHE A 291 -27.22 -14.58 9.62
N TYR A 292 -27.99 -15.36 8.85
CA TYR A 292 -27.73 -15.60 7.43
C TYR A 292 -28.90 -15.07 6.60
N GLU A 293 -28.74 -13.86 6.08
CA GLU A 293 -29.66 -13.26 5.11
C GLU A 293 -28.86 -12.83 3.90
N ASP A 294 -29.33 -13.21 2.71
CA ASP A 294 -28.74 -12.76 1.46
C ASP A 294 -29.24 -11.35 1.15
N ILE A 295 -28.34 -10.38 1.24
CA ILE A 295 -28.59 -8.97 0.91
C ILE A 295 -28.07 -8.60 -0.49
N GLY A 296 -27.85 -9.59 -1.34
CA GLY A 296 -27.23 -9.42 -2.65
C GLY A 296 -25.70 -9.30 -2.59
N PRO A 297 -25.05 -8.99 -3.73
CA PRO A 297 -23.60 -8.91 -3.80
C PRO A 297 -23.04 -7.73 -2.99
N VAL A 298 -22.03 -8.00 -2.17
CA VAL A 298 -21.28 -6.96 -1.45
C VAL A 298 -20.08 -6.49 -2.28
N MET A 299 -19.73 -5.22 -2.13
CA MET A 299 -18.60 -4.60 -2.81
C MET A 299 -17.53 -4.14 -1.82
N SER A 300 -16.27 -4.13 -2.26
CA SER A 300 -15.16 -3.52 -1.53
C SER A 300 -15.23 -2.01 -1.65
N LEU A 301 -15.33 -1.29 -0.53
CA LEU A 301 -15.26 0.19 -0.52
C LEU A 301 -13.96 0.70 -1.14
N ALA A 302 -12.86 -0.03 -0.95
CA ALA A 302 -11.59 0.30 -1.58
C ALA A 302 -11.66 0.13 -3.09
N ASP A 303 -12.30 -0.92 -3.60
CA ASP A 303 -12.42 -1.15 -5.05
C ASP A 303 -13.32 -0.10 -5.70
N VAL A 304 -14.41 0.28 -5.02
CA VAL A 304 -15.29 1.38 -5.43
C VAL A 304 -14.52 2.70 -5.46
N ALA A 305 -13.79 3.03 -4.39
CA ALA A 305 -12.98 4.25 -4.33
C ALA A 305 -11.91 4.26 -5.43
N ARG A 306 -11.17 3.15 -5.61
CA ARG A 306 -10.16 3.00 -6.65
C ARG A 306 -10.75 3.20 -8.04
N SER A 307 -11.89 2.57 -8.32
CA SER A 307 -12.58 2.75 -9.60
C SER A 307 -13.02 4.19 -9.82
N ALA A 308 -13.54 4.87 -8.79
CA ALA A 308 -13.94 6.27 -8.87
C ALA A 308 -12.76 7.22 -9.16
N PHE A 309 -11.56 6.89 -8.65
CA PHE A 309 -10.33 7.61 -8.94
C PHE A 309 -9.60 7.14 -10.22
N GLY A 310 -10.19 6.20 -10.98
CA GLY A 310 -9.58 5.66 -12.20
C GLY A 310 -8.34 4.79 -11.97
N PHE A 311 -8.12 4.32 -10.73
CA PHE A 311 -7.02 3.42 -10.43
C PHE A 311 -7.35 1.98 -10.83
N PRO A 312 -6.34 1.16 -11.21
CA PRO A 312 -6.56 -0.25 -11.50
C PRO A 312 -7.18 -0.98 -10.31
N VAL A 313 -8.20 -1.78 -10.56
CA VAL A 313 -8.84 -2.66 -9.58
C VAL A 313 -8.54 -4.10 -9.95
N GLU A 314 -7.96 -4.87 -9.03
CA GLU A 314 -7.68 -6.28 -9.25
C GLU A 314 -9.00 -7.07 -9.23
N LYS A 315 -9.18 -7.93 -10.24
CA LYS A 315 -10.37 -8.78 -10.33
C LYS A 315 -10.35 -9.82 -9.21
N GLN A 316 -11.24 -9.66 -8.24
CA GLN A 316 -11.38 -10.61 -7.15
C GLN A 316 -12.18 -11.85 -7.57
N PRO A 317 -11.95 -13.01 -6.93
CA PRO A 317 -12.81 -14.18 -7.10
C PRO A 317 -14.28 -13.85 -6.79
N ALA A 318 -15.22 -14.37 -7.57
CA ALA A 318 -16.66 -14.09 -7.39
C ALA A 318 -17.19 -14.38 -5.97
N ARG A 319 -16.61 -15.37 -5.27
CA ARG A 319 -16.94 -15.68 -3.87
C ARG A 319 -16.72 -14.50 -2.90
N ASN A 320 -15.83 -13.56 -3.24
CA ASN A 320 -15.54 -12.39 -2.40
C ASN A 320 -16.70 -11.38 -2.37
N ALA A 321 -17.67 -11.48 -3.28
CA ALA A 321 -18.87 -10.65 -3.32
C ALA A 321 -20.05 -11.28 -2.57
N ARG A 322 -19.90 -12.47 -1.96
CA ARG A 322 -20.97 -13.10 -1.18
C ARG A 322 -21.27 -12.32 0.09
N SER A 323 -22.54 -11.98 0.29
CA SER A 323 -23.11 -11.44 1.53
C SER A 323 -23.33 -12.51 2.60
N VAL A 324 -23.47 -13.77 2.16
CA VAL A 324 -23.81 -14.90 3.03
C VAL A 324 -23.09 -16.16 2.56
N GLN A 325 -22.59 -16.95 3.51
CA GLN A 325 -22.07 -18.28 3.27
C GLN A 325 -22.15 -19.06 4.57
N ILE A 326 -23.03 -20.05 4.61
CA ILE A 326 -23.11 -21.01 5.71
C ILE A 326 -22.00 -22.04 5.50
N PRO A 327 -21.10 -22.24 6.48
CA PRO A 327 -20.05 -23.23 6.40
C PRO A 327 -20.62 -24.60 6.80
N TYR A 328 -20.20 -25.65 6.11
CA TYR A 328 -20.44 -27.01 6.57
C TYR A 328 -19.55 -27.32 7.78
N ILE A 329 -20.11 -27.84 8.87
CA ILE A 329 -19.39 -28.24 10.09
C ILE A 329 -19.84 -29.66 10.42
N ARG A 330 -18.90 -30.59 10.62
CA ARG A 330 -19.26 -31.96 10.98
C ARG A 330 -19.81 -31.99 12.41
N PRO A 331 -20.75 -32.90 12.73
CA PRO A 331 -21.19 -33.07 14.11
C PRO A 331 -20.02 -33.28 15.07
N GLY A 332 -19.96 -32.49 16.15
CA GLY A 332 -18.88 -32.52 17.14
C GLY A 332 -17.57 -31.82 16.71
N GLU A 333 -17.47 -31.30 15.48
CA GLU A 333 -16.31 -30.54 15.02
C GLU A 333 -16.37 -29.09 15.51
N THR A 334 -15.26 -28.57 16.04
CA THR A 334 -15.07 -27.13 16.25
C THR A 334 -14.11 -26.60 15.19
N LYS A 335 -14.56 -25.65 14.38
CA LYS A 335 -13.69 -24.97 13.40
C LYS A 335 -13.01 -23.77 14.03
N LYS A 336 -11.68 -23.84 14.14
CA LYS A 336 -10.82 -22.73 14.55
C LYS A 336 -10.56 -21.84 13.35
N ILE A 337 -11.02 -20.60 13.40
CA ILE A 337 -10.98 -19.67 12.27
C ILE A 337 -10.49 -18.30 12.72
N ILE A 338 -10.01 -17.51 11.75
CA ILE A 338 -9.82 -16.07 11.93
C ILE A 338 -10.92 -15.39 11.15
N ILE A 339 -11.64 -14.52 11.84
CA ILE A 339 -12.72 -13.74 11.27
C ILE A 339 -12.32 -12.28 11.21
N LYS A 340 -12.81 -11.59 10.19
CA LYS A 340 -12.91 -10.14 10.13
C LYS A 340 -14.31 -9.75 10.56
N VAL A 341 -14.38 -8.80 11.47
CA VAL A 341 -15.62 -8.18 11.94
C VAL A 341 -15.61 -6.74 11.48
N GLN A 342 -16.67 -6.32 10.80
CA GLN A 342 -16.86 -4.96 10.33
C GLN A 342 -18.13 -4.39 10.94
N VAL A 343 -18.01 -3.24 11.60
CA VAL A 343 -19.18 -2.51 12.11
C VAL A 343 -19.90 -1.81 10.94
N PRO A 344 -21.19 -1.48 11.10
CA PRO A 344 -21.91 -0.69 10.12
C PRO A 344 -21.19 0.64 9.82
N PHE A 345 -21.12 0.98 8.53
CA PHE A 345 -20.32 2.07 8.01
C PHE A 345 -21.18 2.99 7.15
N SER A 346 -21.08 4.30 7.35
CA SER A 346 -21.81 5.31 6.58
C SER A 346 -20.90 5.88 5.49
N LEU A 347 -21.38 5.80 4.24
CA LEU A 347 -20.71 6.42 3.10
C LEU A 347 -20.72 7.95 3.16
N GLU A 348 -21.78 8.52 3.75
CA GLU A 348 -21.95 9.98 3.90
C GLU A 348 -20.92 10.56 4.86
N THR A 349 -20.72 9.91 6.01
CA THR A 349 -19.77 10.38 7.04
C THR A 349 -18.36 9.84 6.83
N GLY A 350 -18.18 8.83 5.97
CA GLY A 350 -16.88 8.20 5.76
C GLY A 350 -16.37 7.41 6.98
N GLY A 351 -17.26 6.96 7.87
CA GLY A 351 -16.89 6.32 9.13
C GLY A 351 -17.94 5.35 9.69
N PRO A 352 -17.65 4.71 10.83
CA PRO A 352 -18.61 3.88 11.55
C PRO A 352 -19.90 4.65 11.90
N THR A 353 -21.06 4.00 11.77
CA THR A 353 -22.33 4.58 12.24
C THR A 353 -22.39 4.64 13.78
N LYS A 354 -23.47 5.20 14.33
CA LYS A 354 -23.79 5.07 15.78
C LYS A 354 -23.84 3.59 16.19
N GLU A 355 -23.35 3.27 17.39
CA GLU A 355 -23.23 1.90 17.92
C GLU A 355 -24.54 1.10 17.86
N GLU A 356 -25.68 1.79 17.96
CA GLU A 356 -27.01 1.19 18.02
C GLU A 356 -27.58 0.77 16.65
N LEU A 357 -26.95 1.18 15.55
CA LEU A 357 -27.51 1.07 14.20
C LEU A 357 -26.81 0.00 13.38
N GLY A 358 -27.58 -0.97 12.89
CA GLY A 358 -27.16 -1.96 11.89
C GLY A 358 -26.50 -3.21 12.46
N ASP A 359 -26.13 -4.13 11.56
CA ASP A 359 -25.56 -5.43 11.95
C ASP A 359 -24.06 -5.48 11.72
N LEU A 360 -23.34 -6.24 12.57
CA LEU A 360 -21.93 -6.51 12.32
C LEU A 360 -21.82 -7.49 11.15
N MET A 361 -20.95 -7.21 10.19
CA MET A 361 -20.61 -8.13 9.12
C MET A 361 -19.40 -8.97 9.54
N VAL A 362 -19.52 -10.30 9.48
CA VAL A 362 -18.49 -11.24 9.94
C VAL A 362 -18.14 -12.25 8.85
N TYR A 363 -16.85 -12.39 8.54
CA TYR A 363 -16.40 -13.36 7.55
C TYR A 363 -14.95 -13.81 7.72
N ASP A 364 -14.63 -15.00 7.22
CA ASP A 364 -13.26 -15.50 7.15
C ASP A 364 -12.54 -15.04 5.87
N LYS A 365 -11.22 -15.27 5.79
CA LYS A 365 -10.38 -14.90 4.64
C LYS A 365 -10.94 -15.32 3.28
N ARG A 366 -11.49 -16.53 3.22
CA ARG A 366 -11.89 -17.15 1.95
C ARG A 366 -13.36 -16.90 1.63
N ARG A 367 -14.09 -16.19 2.50
CA ARG A 367 -15.56 -16.10 2.47
C ARG A 367 -16.22 -17.47 2.38
N ASN A 368 -15.63 -18.46 3.07
CA ASN A 368 -16.23 -19.77 3.32
C ASN A 368 -17.19 -19.73 4.51
N PHE A 369 -17.10 -18.68 5.33
CA PHE A 369 -18.04 -18.29 6.36
C PHE A 369 -18.33 -16.81 6.18
N VAL A 370 -19.59 -16.46 5.97
CA VAL A 370 -20.07 -15.07 5.92
C VAL A 370 -21.43 -15.01 6.58
N CYS A 371 -21.55 -14.19 7.62
CA CYS A 371 -22.79 -13.96 8.34
C CYS A 371 -22.88 -12.51 8.82
N ARG A 372 -24.04 -12.15 9.35
CA ARG A 372 -24.22 -10.95 10.15
C ARG A 372 -24.43 -11.31 11.61
N ILE A 373 -24.14 -10.38 12.52
CA ILE A 373 -24.50 -10.48 13.94
C ILE A 373 -25.45 -9.33 14.23
N ARG A 374 -26.69 -9.67 14.61
CA ARG A 374 -27.72 -8.69 14.94
C ARG A 374 -27.71 -8.43 16.44
N ARG A 375 -27.95 -7.17 16.83
CA ARG A 375 -28.12 -6.80 18.24
C ARG A 375 -29.30 -7.53 18.88
N ALA A 376 -30.39 -7.73 18.13
CA ALA A 376 -31.60 -8.41 18.59
C ALA A 376 -31.39 -9.88 19.00
N ASP A 377 -30.35 -10.54 18.48
CA ASP A 377 -30.06 -11.96 18.78
C ASP A 377 -29.17 -12.14 20.03
N GLY A 378 -28.69 -11.05 20.63
CA GLY A 378 -27.78 -11.08 21.77
C GLY A 378 -27.04 -9.76 21.95
N GLU A 379 -27.66 -8.83 22.68
CA GLU A 379 -27.17 -7.45 22.81
C GLU A 379 -25.80 -7.35 23.48
N ASP A 380 -25.58 -8.05 24.60
CA ASP A 380 -24.31 -8.00 25.34
C ASP A 380 -23.11 -8.43 24.48
N GLY A 381 -23.26 -9.56 23.78
CA GLY A 381 -22.23 -10.08 22.87
C GLY A 381 -21.98 -9.14 21.69
N TYR A 382 -23.05 -8.63 21.08
CA TYR A 382 -22.97 -7.63 20.00
C TYR A 382 -22.20 -6.39 20.45
N LEU A 383 -22.58 -5.78 21.59
CA LEU A 383 -21.97 -4.55 22.09
C LEU A 383 -20.51 -4.77 22.47
N LYS A 384 -20.18 -5.86 23.17
CA LYS A 384 -18.78 -6.21 23.50
C LYS A 384 -17.90 -6.30 22.26
N LEU A 385 -18.39 -6.97 21.21
CA LEU A 385 -17.64 -7.11 19.97
C LEU A 385 -17.55 -5.79 19.19
N SER A 386 -18.67 -5.06 19.05
CA SER A 386 -18.72 -3.75 18.39
C SER A 386 -17.77 -2.74 19.04
N ARG A 387 -17.77 -2.65 20.38
CA ARG A 387 -16.86 -1.78 21.15
C ARG A 387 -15.41 -2.14 20.96
N SER A 388 -15.09 -3.44 20.92
CA SER A 388 -13.73 -3.89 20.66
C SER A 388 -13.25 -3.46 19.27
N VAL A 389 -14.10 -3.63 18.23
CA VAL A 389 -13.78 -3.15 16.88
C VAL A 389 -13.60 -1.63 16.85
N ARG A 390 -14.47 -0.87 17.53
CA ARG A 390 -14.43 0.60 17.54
C ARG A 390 -13.21 1.15 18.28
N ALA A 391 -12.81 0.52 19.38
CA ALA A 391 -11.70 0.96 20.22
C ALA A 391 -10.33 0.56 19.65
N TYR A 392 -10.21 -0.64 19.08
CA TYR A 392 -8.92 -1.25 18.74
C TYR A 392 -8.78 -1.65 17.27
N GLY A 393 -9.85 -1.50 16.48
CA GLY A 393 -9.85 -1.79 15.05
C GLY A 393 -9.38 -0.64 14.19
N VAL A 394 -9.13 -0.92 12.91
CA VAL A 394 -8.70 0.07 11.93
C VAL A 394 -9.79 1.12 11.75
N ALA A 395 -9.48 2.37 12.11
CA ALA A 395 -10.40 3.51 12.11
C ALA A 395 -11.74 3.21 12.82
N GLY A 396 -11.72 2.32 13.80
CA GLY A 396 -12.92 1.84 14.49
C GLY A 396 -13.94 1.11 13.61
N ALA A 397 -13.59 0.77 12.37
CA ALA A 397 -14.51 0.23 11.36
C ALA A 397 -14.41 -1.29 11.21
N LYS A 398 -13.22 -1.86 11.41
CA LYS A 398 -12.97 -3.29 11.19
C LYS A 398 -11.84 -3.82 12.08
N ALA A 399 -11.97 -5.05 12.56
CA ALA A 399 -10.93 -5.75 13.32
C ALA A 399 -10.93 -7.26 13.02
N TYR A 400 -9.85 -7.94 13.41
CA TYR A 400 -9.64 -9.36 13.16
C TYR A 400 -9.52 -10.12 14.48
N PHE A 401 -10.19 -11.27 14.58
CA PHE A 401 -10.27 -12.03 15.83
C PHE A 401 -10.05 -13.51 15.60
N PRO A 402 -9.42 -14.22 16.55
CA PRO A 402 -9.56 -15.67 16.66
C PRO A 402 -11.01 -16.00 17.04
N ALA A 403 -11.56 -17.01 16.40
CA ALA A 403 -12.89 -17.51 16.72
C ALA A 403 -12.98 -19.04 16.61
N GLU A 404 -13.92 -19.61 17.34
CA GLU A 404 -14.34 -21.00 17.24
C GLU A 404 -15.79 -21.05 16.75
N LEU A 405 -16.00 -21.68 15.60
CA LEU A 405 -17.33 -21.95 15.09
C LEU A 405 -17.73 -23.37 15.47
N LYS A 406 -18.66 -23.49 16.42
CA LYS A 406 -19.14 -24.77 16.99
C LYS A 406 -20.26 -25.38 16.16
N SER A 407 -21.12 -24.53 15.62
CA SER A 407 -22.22 -24.90 14.73
C SER A 407 -22.51 -23.74 13.78
N LYS A 408 -23.48 -23.89 12.88
CA LYS A 408 -23.94 -22.76 12.06
C LYS A 408 -24.55 -21.64 12.92
N ASP A 409 -25.02 -21.96 14.12
CA ASP A 409 -25.77 -21.06 15.01
C ASP A 409 -24.94 -20.60 16.23
N GLU A 410 -23.69 -21.06 16.37
CA GLU A 410 -22.86 -20.78 17.55
C GLU A 410 -21.42 -20.41 17.15
N LEU A 411 -21.13 -19.10 17.25
CA LEU A 411 -19.82 -18.51 17.00
C LEU A 411 -19.24 -17.95 18.30
N ILE A 412 -18.09 -18.47 18.74
CA ILE A 412 -17.36 -17.99 19.91
C ILE A 412 -16.22 -17.09 19.43
N VAL A 413 -16.26 -15.81 19.78
CA VAL A 413 -15.27 -14.81 19.36
C VAL A 413 -14.47 -14.32 20.54
N LYS A 414 -13.15 -14.33 20.41
CA LYS A 414 -12.23 -13.83 21.45
C LYS A 414 -12.08 -12.31 21.38
N TYR A 415 -13.15 -11.59 21.72
CA TYR A 415 -13.29 -10.15 21.49
C TYR A 415 -12.25 -9.28 22.22
N LYS A 416 -11.58 -9.77 23.27
CA LYS A 416 -10.52 -9.05 23.98
C LYS A 416 -9.14 -9.13 23.31
N GLU A 417 -8.98 -9.93 22.25
CA GLU A 417 -7.71 -10.10 21.55
C GLU A 417 -7.87 -9.78 20.06
N VAL A 418 -7.69 -8.49 19.73
CA VAL A 418 -7.60 -8.03 18.33
C VAL A 418 -6.26 -8.46 17.74
N LEU A 419 -6.30 -9.10 16.58
CA LEU A 419 -5.13 -9.49 15.81
C LEU A 419 -4.65 -8.34 14.91
N GLY A 420 -3.37 -8.35 14.57
CA GLY A 420 -2.82 -7.48 13.53
C GLY A 420 -3.59 -7.61 12.22
N GLU A 421 -3.67 -6.52 11.47
CA GLU A 421 -4.49 -6.45 10.25
C GLU A 421 -4.07 -7.50 9.25
N GLN A 422 -5.08 -8.16 8.67
CA GLN A 422 -4.84 -9.16 7.66
C GLN A 422 -5.09 -8.60 6.26
N PRO A 423 -4.22 -8.89 5.27
CA PRO A 423 -4.28 -8.29 3.93
C PRO A 423 -5.35 -8.95 3.03
N PHE A 424 -6.59 -9.10 3.52
CA PHE A 424 -7.69 -9.71 2.76
C PHE A 424 -9.08 -9.17 3.14
#